data_AF-G5F3Q5-F1
#
_entry.id   AF-G5F3Q5-F1
#
_cell.length_a   1.000
_cell.length_b   1.000
_cell.length_c   1.000
_cell.angle_alpha   90.00
_cell.angle_beta   90.00
_cell.angle_gamma   90.00
#
_symmetry.space_group_name_H-M   'P 1'
#
loop_
_entity.id
_entity.type
_entity.pdbx_description
1 polymer ?
#
loop_
_entity_poly.entity_id
_entity_poly.type
_entity_poly.pdbx_seq_one_letter_code
_entity_poly.pdbx_strand_id
1 'polypeptide(L)'
;MAGTLANAALSTKVTSDEKTLFTQICDSIGTSPSNALRMFVSAFNRRGGFPFDPSNPYGLPRTTLRAMEDAEQGRVTGPFESNEEMWASIFDDGE
;
A
#
# COMPACT_ATOMS: atom_id res chain seq x y z
N MET A 1 37.46 9.06 -12.69
CA MET A 1 36.83 8.10 -13.62
C MET A 1 35.33 8.20 -13.46
N ALA A 2 34.68 9.08 -14.23
CA ALA A 2 33.22 9.14 -14.27
C ALA A 2 32.75 7.90 -15.03
N GLY A 3 32.37 6.85 -14.31
CA GLY A 3 31.79 5.66 -14.91
C GLY A 3 30.53 6.08 -15.66
N THR A 4 30.47 5.82 -16.96
CA THR A 4 29.25 5.90 -17.75
C THR A 4 28.16 5.17 -16.98
N LEU A 5 27.08 5.87 -16.60
CA LEU A 5 25.90 5.21 -16.05
C LEU A 5 25.35 4.32 -17.17
N ALA A 6 25.76 3.05 -17.17
CA ALA A 6 25.33 2.09 -18.17
C ALA A 6 23.85 1.80 -17.91
N ASN A 7 22.99 2.32 -18.79
CA ASN A 7 21.58 1.97 -18.78
C ASN A 7 21.45 0.47 -19.13
N ALA A 8 20.70 -0.28 -18.33
CA ALA A 8 20.40 -1.68 -18.57
C ALA A 8 18.90 -1.85 -18.82
N ALA A 9 18.54 -2.69 -19.80
CA ALA A 9 17.15 -3.00 -20.10
C ALA A 9 16.62 -4.08 -19.14
N LEU A 10 15.41 -3.87 -18.63
CA LEU A 10 14.64 -4.87 -17.89
C LEU A 10 13.42 -5.25 -18.74
N SER A 11 13.30 -6.51 -19.11
CA SER A 11 12.21 -7.01 -19.97
C SER A 11 11.56 -8.24 -19.35
N THR A 12 10.23 -8.28 -19.37
CA THR A 12 9.45 -9.44 -18.91
C THR A 12 8.20 -9.55 -19.79
N LYS A 13 7.78 -10.78 -20.09
CA LYS A 13 6.57 -11.03 -20.86
C LYS A 13 5.35 -10.91 -19.95
N VAL A 14 4.31 -10.24 -20.44
CA VAL A 14 2.99 -10.13 -19.83
C VAL A 14 1.95 -10.50 -20.88
N THR A 15 0.72 -10.78 -20.46
CA THR A 15 -0.40 -10.99 -21.38
C THR A 15 -0.76 -9.70 -22.12
N SER A 16 -1.47 -9.83 -23.24
CA SER A 16 -1.95 -8.67 -24.02
C SER A 16 -2.87 -7.78 -23.20
N ASP A 17 -3.72 -8.39 -22.37
CA ASP A 17 -4.71 -7.68 -21.55
C ASP A 17 -4.02 -6.90 -20.43
N GLU A 18 -3.06 -7.53 -19.72
CA GLU A 18 -2.25 -6.85 -18.71
C GLU A 18 -1.48 -5.66 -19.30
N LYS A 19 -0.87 -5.82 -20.48
CA LYS A 19 -0.15 -4.72 -21.15
C LYS A 19 -1.08 -3.56 -21.49
N THR A 20 -2.27 -3.87 -21.99
CA THR A 20 -3.26 -2.86 -22.38
C THR A 20 -3.75 -2.09 -21.16
N LEU A 21 -4.15 -2.81 -20.11
CA LEU A 21 -4.61 -2.22 -18.86
C LEU A 21 -3.52 -1.37 -18.19
N PHE A 22 -2.29 -1.90 -18.09
CA PHE A 22 -1.17 -1.17 -17.49
C PHE A 22 -0.87 0.14 -18.23
N THR A 23 -0.94 0.11 -19.56
CA THR A 23 -0.71 1.31 -20.39
C THR A 23 -1.81 2.34 -20.17
N GLN A 24 -3.08 1.92 -20.18
CA GLN A 24 -4.23 2.81 -19.91
C GLN A 24 -4.16 3.47 -18.53
N ILE A 25 -3.78 2.70 -17.50
CA ILE A 25 -3.61 3.24 -16.14
C ILE A 25 -2.47 4.26 -16.11
N CYS A 26 -1.32 3.96 -16.72
CA CYS A 26 -0.21 4.89 -16.80
C CYS A 26 -0.63 6.23 -17.44
N ASP A 27 -1.33 6.16 -18.57
CA ASP A 27 -1.82 7.34 -19.27
C ASP A 27 -2.81 8.13 -18.41
N SER A 28 -3.71 7.45 -17.69
CA SER A 28 -4.72 8.10 -16.83
C SER A 28 -4.10 8.90 -15.67
N ILE A 29 -2.92 8.52 -15.19
CA ILE A 29 -2.19 9.21 -14.11
C ILE A 29 -1.07 10.12 -14.64
N GLY A 30 -0.99 10.33 -15.96
CA GLY A 30 0.00 11.22 -16.58
C GLY A 30 1.43 10.71 -16.51
N THR A 31 1.64 9.38 -16.53
CA THR A 31 2.97 8.75 -16.55
C THR A 31 3.13 7.83 -17.75
N SER A 32 4.36 7.49 -18.11
CA SER A 32 4.63 6.44 -19.11
C SER A 32 4.87 5.09 -18.42
N PRO A 33 4.61 3.96 -19.11
CA PRO A 33 4.98 2.62 -18.60
C PRO A 33 6.44 2.52 -18.16
N SER A 34 7.36 3.12 -18.92
CA SER A 34 8.80 3.14 -18.59
C SER A 34 9.08 3.94 -17.32
N ASN A 35 8.41 5.09 -17.13
CA ASN A 35 8.58 5.89 -15.92
C ASN A 35 7.98 5.19 -14.69
N ALA A 36 6.81 4.57 -14.83
CA ALA A 36 6.20 3.76 -13.77
C ALA A 36 7.10 2.60 -13.32
N LEU A 37 7.69 1.86 -14.28
CA LEU A 37 8.65 0.79 -13.98
C LEU A 37 9.92 1.32 -13.30
N ARG A 38 10.44 2.48 -13.74
CA ARG A 38 11.60 3.11 -13.09
C ARG A 38 11.31 3.49 -11.63
N MET A 39 10.12 4.05 -11.37
CA MET A 39 9.68 4.37 -10.01
C MET A 39 9.54 3.11 -9.16
N PHE A 40 8.94 2.04 -9.72
CA PHE A 40 8.81 0.74 -9.04
C PHE A 40 10.17 0.17 -8.65
N VAL A 41 11.13 0.09 -9.59
CA VAL A 41 12.48 -0.42 -9.33
C VAL A 41 13.18 0.39 -8.22
N SER A 42 13.03 1.72 -8.25
CA SER A 42 13.61 2.59 -7.22
C SER A 42 13.00 2.33 -5.84
N ALA A 43 11.67 2.22 -5.75
CA ALA A 43 10.97 1.95 -4.50
C ALA A 43 11.29 0.56 -3.95
N PHE A 44 11.32 -0.45 -4.84
CA PHE A 44 11.62 -1.83 -4.50
C PHE A 44 13.01 -1.95 -3.87
N ASN A 45 14.02 -1.36 -4.51
CA ASN A 45 15.39 -1.40 -4.02
C ASN A 45 15.57 -0.62 -2.72
N ARG A 46 14.90 0.52 -2.56
CA ARG A 46 14.96 1.32 -1.32
C ARG A 46 14.36 0.61 -0.12
N ARG A 47 13.32 -0.20 -0.32
CA ARG A 47 12.68 -1.00 0.75
C ARG A 47 13.32 -2.37 0.97
N GLY A 48 14.12 -2.86 0.03
CA GLY A 48 14.62 -4.24 0.05
C GLY A 48 13.55 -5.28 -0.32
N GLY A 49 12.51 -4.90 -1.04
CA GLY A 49 11.36 -5.76 -1.37
C GLY A 49 10.19 -4.99 -1.96
N PHE A 50 9.04 -5.65 -2.15
CA PHE A 50 7.86 -5.01 -2.73
C PHE A 50 7.40 -3.79 -1.91
N PRO A 51 7.00 -2.69 -2.56
CA PRO A 51 6.51 -1.49 -1.87
C PRO A 51 5.07 -1.65 -1.35
N PHE A 52 4.44 -2.78 -1.62
CA PHE A 52 3.12 -3.21 -1.17
C PHE A 52 3.21 -4.69 -0.77
N ASP A 53 2.21 -5.22 -0.06
CA ASP A 53 2.15 -6.64 0.28
C ASP A 53 1.63 -7.46 -0.92
N PRO A 54 2.48 -8.30 -1.56
CA PRO A 54 2.04 -9.10 -2.70
C PRO A 54 1.21 -10.33 -2.28
N SER A 55 1.25 -10.72 -1.00
CA SER A 55 0.52 -11.89 -0.49
C SER A 55 -0.97 -11.58 -0.24
N ASN A 56 -1.32 -10.30 -0.15
CA ASN A 56 -2.68 -9.84 0.07
C ASN A 56 -3.08 -8.76 -0.95
N PRO A 57 -3.24 -9.15 -2.23
CA PRO A 57 -3.50 -8.20 -3.32
C PRO A 57 -4.85 -7.47 -3.24
N TYR A 58 -5.76 -7.88 -2.33
CA TYR A 58 -7.15 -7.42 -2.33
C TYR A 58 -7.71 -6.90 -1.00
N GLY A 59 -6.93 -6.74 0.08
CA GLY A 59 -7.49 -6.05 1.24
C GLY A 59 -6.73 -6.14 2.55
N LEU A 60 -7.42 -5.77 3.62
CA LEU A 60 -6.96 -5.89 4.99
C LEU A 60 -7.29 -7.31 5.51
N PRO A 61 -6.58 -7.84 6.52
CA PRO A 61 -6.94 -9.13 7.10
C PRO A 61 -8.38 -9.10 7.64
N ARG A 62 -9.03 -10.28 7.73
CA ARG A 62 -10.43 -10.40 8.18
C ARG A 62 -10.69 -9.71 9.53
N THR A 63 -9.71 -9.71 10.41
CA THR A 63 -9.77 -9.04 11.71
C THR A 63 -9.94 -7.53 11.56
N THR A 64 -9.16 -6.91 10.67
CA THR A 64 -9.27 -5.47 10.39
C THR A 64 -10.59 -5.14 9.69
N LEU A 65 -11.02 -5.95 8.72
CA LEU A 65 -12.32 -5.73 8.07
C LEU A 65 -13.48 -5.78 9.08
N ARG A 66 -13.45 -6.74 10.01
CA ARG A 66 -14.43 -6.82 11.10
C ARG A 66 -14.34 -5.64 12.05
N ALA A 67 -13.15 -5.19 12.42
CA ALA A 67 -12.97 -4.02 13.26
C ALA A 67 -13.53 -2.74 12.61
N MET A 68 -13.41 -2.61 11.29
CA MET A 68 -14.03 -1.51 10.54
C MET A 68 -15.56 -1.60 10.58
N GLU A 69 -16.13 -2.79 10.38
CA GLU A 69 -17.59 -3.02 10.50
C GLU A 69 -18.10 -2.72 11.93
N ASP A 70 -17.34 -3.13 12.96
CA ASP A 70 -17.67 -2.84 14.35
C ASP A 70 -17.68 -1.33 14.61
N ALA A 71 -16.74 -0.57 14.04
CA ALA A 71 -16.71 0.89 14.15
C ALA A 71 -17.91 1.57 13.45
N GLU A 72 -18.25 1.14 12.23
CA GLU A 72 -19.41 1.67 11.49
C GLU A 72 -20.74 1.39 12.21
N GLN A 73 -20.84 0.24 12.88
CA GLN A 73 -22.03 -0.18 13.61
C GLN A 73 -22.03 0.31 15.07
N GLY A 74 -21.05 1.13 15.47
CA GLY A 74 -20.94 1.68 16.82
C GLY A 74 -20.62 0.65 17.91
N ARG A 75 -20.12 -0.53 17.54
CA ARG A 75 -19.61 -1.57 18.47
C ARG A 75 -18.17 -1.30 18.87
N VAL A 76 -17.91 -0.04 19.23
CA VAL A 76 -16.61 0.43 19.70
C VAL A 76 -16.79 1.17 21.02
N THR A 77 -15.74 1.21 21.82
CA THR A 77 -15.76 1.96 23.09
C THR A 77 -15.75 3.47 22.81
N GLY A 78 -16.54 4.22 23.57
CA GLY A 78 -16.74 5.66 23.39
C GLY A 78 -18.13 6.02 22.81
N PRO A 79 -18.40 7.29 22.46
CA PRO A 79 -17.46 8.41 22.34
C PRO A 79 -16.88 8.87 23.68
N PHE A 80 -15.73 9.52 23.63
CA PHE A 80 -15.08 10.14 24.79
C PHE A 80 -15.06 11.65 24.63
N GLU A 81 -15.24 12.38 25.72
CA GLU A 81 -15.24 13.85 25.73
C GLU A 81 -13.82 14.43 25.76
N SER A 82 -12.81 13.63 26.14
CA SER A 82 -11.40 14.04 26.18
C SER A 82 -10.42 12.90 25.93
N ASN A 83 -9.17 13.24 25.58
CA ASN A 83 -8.09 12.27 25.46
C ASN A 83 -7.77 11.58 26.80
N GLU A 84 -7.95 12.27 27.93
CA GLU A 84 -7.71 11.71 29.27
C GLU A 84 -8.70 10.58 29.57
N GLU A 85 -9.99 10.80 29.26
CA GLU A 85 -11.04 9.78 29.39
C GLU A 85 -10.82 8.58 28.47
N MET A 86 -10.43 8.83 27.20
CA MET A 86 -10.09 7.76 26.26
C MET A 86 -8.94 6.89 26.80
N TRP A 87 -7.87 7.51 27.28
CA TRP A 87 -6.72 6.78 27.81
C TRP A 87 -7.04 6.03 29.09
N ALA A 88 -7.88 6.57 29.97
CA ALA A 88 -8.39 5.85 31.13
C ALA A 88 -9.13 4.57 30.67
N SER A 89 -10.03 4.64 29.69
CA SER A 89 -10.77 3.44 29.22
C SER A 89 -9.91 2.33 28.60
N ILE A 90 -8.73 2.66 28.06
CA ILE A 90 -7.84 1.72 27.38
C ILE A 90 -6.86 1.06 28.36
N PHE A 91 -6.47 1.76 29.42
CA PHE A 91 -5.41 1.33 30.33
C PHE A 91 -5.88 1.07 31.77
N ASP A 92 -7.14 1.41 32.11
CA ASP A 92 -7.76 1.13 33.41
C ASP A 92 -8.42 -0.26 33.46
N ASP A 93 -7.88 -1.22 32.70
CA ASP A 93 -8.10 -2.65 32.92
C ASP A 93 -7.50 -2.98 34.30
N GLY A 94 -8.32 -2.82 35.34
CA GLY A 94 -7.93 -2.92 36.74
C GLY A 94 -7.17 -4.19 37.14
N GLU A 95 -6.40 -4.05 38.23
CA GLU A 95 -6.06 -5.15 39.13
C GLU A 95 -7.31 -5.92 39.61
#